data_AF-A0AA86P8V6-F1
#
_entry.id   AF-A0AA86P8V6-F1
#
_cell.length_a   1.000
_cell.length_b   1.000
_cell.length_c   1.000
_cell.angle_alpha   90.00
_cell.angle_beta   90.00
_cell.angle_gamma   90.00
#
_symmetry.space_group_name_H-M   'P 1'
#
loop_
_entity.id
_entity.type
_entity.pdbx_description
1 polymer ?
#
loop_
_entity_poly.entity_id
_entity_poly.type
_entity_poly.pdbx_seq_one_letter_code
_entity_poly.pdbx_strand_id
1 'polypeptide(L)'
;MDEIKEMILREMKTRGYYQELQAKVRQKVEQTLCEQKSTIPPQPEKESLLLLELISEFLRYMGLNATSSTLEAEAGIQQLAMRRDFLISQVGLDPSTIQEGIPILHHMLLLCQQYGGVQAVIVEDDEE
;
A
#
# COMPACT_ATOMS: atom_id res chain seq x y z
N MET A 1 -33.53 -2.25 -25.02
CA MET A 1 -32.96 -1.24 -24.09
C MET A 1 -31.44 -1.26 -24.14
N ASP A 2 -30.83 -2.44 -24.20
CA ASP A 2 -29.36 -2.60 -24.25
C ASP A 2 -28.70 -2.11 -25.54
N GLU A 3 -29.32 -2.29 -26.71
CA GLU A 3 -28.77 -1.76 -27.97
C GLU A 3 -28.62 -0.24 -27.97
N ILE A 4 -29.60 0.47 -27.40
CA ILE A 4 -29.57 1.93 -27.30
C ILE A 4 -28.46 2.36 -26.33
N LYS A 5 -28.33 1.66 -25.19
CA LYS A 5 -27.26 1.91 -24.21
C LYS A 5 -25.87 1.69 -24.81
N GLU A 6 -25.68 0.60 -25.55
CA GLU A 6 -24.43 0.29 -26.24
C GLU A 6 -24.07 1.32 -27.32
N MET A 7 -25.07 1.77 -28.08
CA MET A 7 -24.89 2.82 -29.08
C MET A 7 -24.45 4.14 -28.44
N ILE A 8 -25.10 4.54 -27.33
CA ILE A 8 -24.75 5.76 -26.58
C ILE A 8 -23.33 5.65 -26.00
N LEU A 9 -22.96 4.50 -25.42
CA LEU A 9 -21.62 4.25 -24.91
C LEU A 9 -20.55 4.36 -26.00
N ARG A 10 -20.81 3.82 -27.19
CA ARG A 10 -19.91 3.93 -28.35
C ARG A 10 -19.73 5.38 -28.79
N GLU A 11 -20.80 6.14 -28.84
CA GLU A 11 -20.76 7.55 -29.24
C GLU A 11 -20.00 8.40 -28.20
N MET A 12 -20.25 8.16 -26.91
CA MET A 12 -19.54 8.82 -25.81
C MET A 12 -18.05 8.50 -25.80
N LYS A 13 -17.66 7.25 -26.12
CA LYS A 13 -16.24 6.86 -26.25
C LYS A 13 -15.58 7.58 -27.44
N THR A 14 -16.27 7.64 -28.58
CA THR A 14 -15.76 8.27 -29.81
C THR A 14 -15.54 9.77 -29.63
N ARG A 15 -16.45 10.44 -28.90
CA ARG A 15 -16.37 11.88 -28.63
C ARG A 15 -15.54 12.26 -27.39
N GLY A 16 -14.98 11.28 -26.67
CA GLY A 16 -14.19 11.50 -25.46
C GLY A 16 -14.99 11.75 -24.17
N TYR A 17 -16.31 11.96 -24.25
CA TYR A 17 -17.18 12.19 -23.08
C TYR A 17 -17.18 11.03 -22.08
N TYR A 18 -16.93 9.81 -22.54
CA TYR A 18 -16.82 8.65 -21.66
C TYR A 18 -15.65 8.79 -20.67
N GLN A 19 -14.50 9.27 -21.13
CA GLN A 19 -13.31 9.48 -20.29
C GLN A 19 -13.54 10.61 -19.29
N GLU A 20 -14.18 11.70 -19.73
CA GLU A 20 -14.56 12.82 -18.86
C GLU A 20 -15.54 12.38 -17.77
N LEU A 21 -16.55 11.58 -18.12
CA LEU A 21 -17.50 11.03 -17.16
C LEU A 21 -16.81 10.09 -16.17
N GLN A 22 -15.92 9.22 -16.66
CA GLN A 22 -15.15 8.30 -15.81
C GLN A 22 -14.25 9.05 -14.83
N ALA A 23 -13.61 10.14 -15.28
CA ALA A 23 -12.80 11.01 -14.43
C ALA A 23 -13.66 11.72 -13.36
N LYS A 24 -14.83 12.26 -13.73
CA LYS A 24 -15.77 12.88 -12.77
C LYS A 24 -16.32 11.90 -11.76
N VAL A 25 -16.65 10.67 -12.18
CA VAL A 25 -17.09 9.60 -11.27
C VAL A 25 -15.96 9.23 -10.31
N ARG A 26 -14.73 9.04 -10.81
CA ARG A 26 -13.56 8.79 -9.96
C ARG A 26 -13.35 9.92 -8.96
N GLN A 27 -13.33 11.17 -9.41
CA GLN A 27 -13.20 12.35 -8.54
C GLN A 27 -14.30 12.41 -7.48
N LYS A 28 -15.56 12.09 -7.85
CA LYS A 28 -16.68 12.15 -6.91
C LYS A 28 -16.64 11.02 -5.89
N VAL A 29 -16.28 9.82 -6.32
CA VAL A 29 -16.07 8.66 -5.43
C VAL A 29 -14.89 8.94 -4.49
N GLU A 30 -13.77 9.43 -5.02
CA GLU A 30 -12.61 9.85 -4.21
C GLU A 30 -13.00 10.95 -3.23
N GLN A 31 -13.75 11.97 -3.64
CA GLN A 31 -14.24 13.03 -2.76
C GLN A 31 -15.10 12.48 -1.63
N THR A 32 -16.09 11.63 -1.95
CA THR A 32 -16.98 11.03 -0.94
C THR A 32 -16.23 10.10 0.02
N LEU A 33 -15.22 9.38 -0.47
CA LEU A 33 -14.33 8.58 0.38
C LEU A 33 -13.41 9.47 1.23
N CYS A 34 -12.92 10.59 0.69
CA CYS A 34 -12.00 11.51 1.38
C CYS A 34 -12.68 12.45 2.38
N GLU A 35 -13.99 12.73 2.25
CA GLU A 35 -14.78 13.49 3.24
C GLU A 35 -14.79 12.80 4.62
N GLN A 36 -14.42 11.51 4.70
CA GLN A 36 -14.23 10.76 5.94
C GLN A 36 -12.78 10.72 6.45
N LYS A 37 -11.81 11.31 5.74
CA LYS A 37 -10.43 11.32 6.22
C LYS A 37 -10.32 12.24 7.43
N SER A 38 -10.29 11.61 8.60
CA SER A 38 -9.62 12.09 9.80
C SER A 38 -8.36 12.86 9.39
N THR A 39 -8.21 14.06 9.94
CA THR A 39 -7.02 14.91 9.83
C THR A 39 -5.76 14.06 9.61
N ILE A 40 -5.24 14.06 8.39
CA ILE A 40 -3.95 13.43 8.08
C ILE A 40 -2.99 13.98 9.14
N PRO A 41 -2.33 13.14 9.96
CA PRO A 41 -1.36 13.64 10.91
C PRO A 41 -0.37 14.53 10.14
N PRO A 42 0.07 15.66 10.72
CA PRO A 42 1.01 16.56 10.05
C PRO A 42 2.16 15.72 9.49
N GLN A 43 2.58 16.04 8.26
CA GLN A 43 3.45 15.23 7.39
C GLN A 43 4.26 14.17 8.13
N PRO A 44 4.21 12.89 7.71
CA PRO A 44 4.90 11.82 8.40
C PRO A 44 6.37 12.20 8.61
N GLU A 45 6.80 12.23 9.87
CA GLU A 45 8.21 12.36 10.23
C GLU A 45 9.04 11.30 9.48
N LYS A 46 10.35 11.50 9.35
CA LYS A 46 11.23 10.59 8.59
C LYS A 46 11.08 9.12 9.00
N GLU A 47 10.83 8.87 10.29
CA GLU A 47 10.57 7.54 10.84
C GLU A 47 9.24 6.96 10.35
N SER A 48 8.18 7.77 10.32
CA SER A 48 6.88 7.36 9.79
C SER A 48 6.94 7.02 8.31
N LEU A 49 7.73 7.75 7.51
CA LEU A 49 7.97 7.42 6.10
C LEU A 49 8.71 6.08 5.95
N LEU A 50 9.70 5.82 6.80
CA LEU A 50 10.40 4.53 6.82
C LEU A 50 9.43 3.38 7.15
N LEU A 51 8.59 3.54 8.16
CA LEU A 51 7.59 2.54 8.54
C LEU A 51 6.59 2.27 7.42
N LEU A 52 6.06 3.32 6.79
CA LEU A 52 5.11 3.19 5.69
C LEU A 52 5.72 2.43 4.51
N GLU A 53 6.98 2.69 4.17
CA GLU A 53 7.66 1.98 3.09
C GLU A 53 7.95 0.51 3.43
N LEU A 54 8.30 0.21 4.69
CA LEU A 54 8.45 -1.18 5.16
C LEU A 54 7.12 -1.95 5.07
N ILE A 55 6.01 -1.30 5.42
CA ILE A 55 4.66 -1.86 5.28
C ILE A 55 4.32 -2.06 3.80
N SER A 56 4.53 -1.07 2.95
CA SER A 56 4.30 -1.18 1.51
C SER A 56 5.13 -2.30 0.87
N GLU A 57 6.40 -2.45 1.26
CA GLU A 57 7.27 -3.54 0.81
C GLU A 57 6.69 -4.91 1.15
N PHE A 58 6.25 -5.10 2.39
CA PHE A 58 5.58 -6.31 2.83
C PHE A 58 4.27 -6.59 2.06
N LEU A 59 3.43 -5.56 1.86
CA LEU A 59 2.18 -5.69 1.11
C LEU A 59 2.43 -6.11 -0.34
N ARG A 60 3.45 -5.52 -1.00
CA ARG A 60 3.86 -5.89 -2.36
C ARG A 60 4.35 -7.34 -2.42
N TYR A 61 5.14 -7.78 -1.44
CA TYR A 61 5.56 -9.17 -1.33
C TYR A 61 4.38 -10.14 -1.19
N MET A 62 3.38 -9.81 -0.37
CA MET A 62 2.17 -10.61 -0.19
C MET A 62 1.22 -10.59 -1.40
N GLY A 63 1.56 -9.88 -2.48
CA GLY A 63 0.71 -9.72 -3.67
C GLY A 63 -0.45 -8.73 -3.49
N LEU A 64 -0.47 -7.97 -2.38
CA LEU A 64 -1.51 -6.99 -2.05
C LEU A 64 -1.26 -5.63 -2.73
N ASN A 65 -1.02 -5.67 -4.05
CA ASN A 65 -0.59 -4.52 -4.84
C ASN A 65 -1.57 -3.35 -4.79
N ALA A 66 -2.89 -3.63 -4.88
CA ALA A 66 -3.91 -2.59 -4.82
C ALA A 66 -3.92 -1.89 -3.45
N THR A 67 -3.74 -2.64 -2.37
CA THR A 67 -3.66 -2.10 -1.00
C THR A 67 -2.41 -1.24 -0.83
N SER A 68 -1.25 -1.70 -1.30
CA SER A 68 0.00 -0.92 -1.29
C SER A 68 -0.17 0.41 -2.03
N SER A 69 -0.75 0.36 -3.24
CA SER A 69 -0.97 1.57 -4.04
C SER A 69 -1.94 2.55 -3.37
N THR A 70 -3.00 2.05 -2.73
CA THR A 70 -3.90 2.91 -1.96
C THR A 70 -3.16 3.53 -0.78
N LEU A 71 -2.45 2.74 0.04
CA LEU A 71 -1.70 3.24 1.19
C LEU A 71 -0.70 4.34 0.78
N GLU A 72 0.08 4.12 -0.27
CA GLU A 72 1.04 5.10 -0.80
C GLU A 72 0.34 6.41 -1.20
N ALA A 73 -0.78 6.31 -1.92
CA ALA A 73 -1.56 7.47 -2.36
C ALA A 73 -2.21 8.22 -1.18
N GLU A 74 -2.69 7.50 -0.17
CA GLU A 74 -3.31 8.09 1.01
C GLU A 74 -2.30 8.76 1.94
N ALA A 75 -1.11 8.19 2.07
CA ALA A 75 -0.01 8.73 2.88
C ALA A 75 0.73 9.88 2.19
N GLY A 76 0.40 10.20 0.94
CA GLY A 76 1.09 11.23 0.16
C GLY A 76 2.55 10.87 -0.18
N ILE A 77 2.89 9.58 -0.15
CA ILE A 77 4.22 9.09 -0.55
C ILE A 77 4.24 9.12 -2.07
N GLN A 78 5.01 10.03 -2.67
CA GLN A 78 5.25 9.98 -4.11
C GLN A 78 5.94 8.66 -4.44
N GLN A 79 5.52 8.02 -5.56
CA GLN A 79 5.82 6.64 -6.00
C GLN A 79 7.31 6.22 -6.12
N LEU A 80 8.27 6.96 -5.59
CA LEU A 80 9.65 6.53 -5.51
C LEU A 80 9.81 5.51 -4.38
N ALA A 81 9.40 4.27 -4.66
CA ALA A 81 9.67 3.14 -3.77
C ALA A 81 11.14 3.17 -3.36
N MET A 82 11.40 3.28 -2.05
CA MET A 82 12.78 3.36 -1.58
C MET A 82 13.51 2.08 -1.96
N ARG A 83 14.78 2.22 -2.31
CA ARG A 83 15.57 1.03 -2.62
C ARG A 83 15.68 0.14 -1.38
N ARG A 84 15.55 -1.16 -1.59
CA ARG A 84 15.56 -2.15 -0.51
C ARG A 84 16.83 -2.10 0.35
N ASP A 85 17.99 -1.88 -0.28
CA ASP A 85 19.27 -1.72 0.41
C ASP A 85 19.32 -0.46 1.29
N PHE A 86 18.68 0.62 0.84
CA PHE A 86 18.51 1.81 1.67
C PHE A 86 17.65 1.50 2.89
N LEU A 87 16.51 0.82 2.73
CA LEU A 87 15.64 0.43 3.84
C LEU A 87 16.38 -0.40 4.89
N ILE A 88 17.11 -1.44 4.44
CA ILE A 88 17.94 -2.31 5.31
C ILE A 88 18.92 -1.46 6.13
N SER A 89 19.60 -0.50 5.49
CA SER A 89 20.54 0.39 6.18
C SER A 89 19.86 1.30 7.21
N GLN A 90 18.66 1.81 6.91
CA GLN A 90 17.93 2.71 7.81
C GLN A 90 17.37 1.99 9.04
N VAL A 91 16.99 0.71 8.90
CA VAL A 91 16.56 -0.10 10.06
C VAL A 91 17.73 -0.70 10.84
N GLY A 92 18.97 -0.49 10.38
CA GLY A 92 20.17 -0.97 11.06
C GLY A 92 20.39 -2.49 10.98
N LEU A 93 19.83 -3.15 9.97
CA LEU A 93 20.05 -4.58 9.74
C LEU A 93 21.33 -4.81 8.92
N ASP A 94 22.03 -5.91 9.19
CA ASP A 94 23.20 -6.32 8.41
C ASP A 94 22.74 -6.92 7.06
N PRO A 95 23.07 -6.30 5.90
CA PRO A 95 22.66 -6.80 4.59
C PRO A 95 23.09 -8.25 4.30
N SER A 96 24.17 -8.73 4.91
CA SER A 96 24.66 -10.11 4.74
C SER A 96 23.75 -11.16 5.38
N THR A 97 22.89 -10.74 6.31
CA THR A 97 21.95 -11.62 7.02
C THR A 97 20.56 -11.62 6.39
N ILE A 98 20.32 -10.73 5.43
CA ILE A 98 19.02 -10.57 4.77
C ILE A 98 18.91 -11.53 3.59
N GLN A 99 17.83 -12.29 3.57
CA GLN A 99 17.56 -13.23 2.48
C GLN A 99 16.76 -12.52 1.39
N GLU A 100 17.14 -12.74 0.13
CA GLU A 100 16.35 -12.28 -1.01
C GLU A 100 14.99 -12.99 -1.01
N GLY A 101 13.93 -12.24 -1.30
CA GLY A 101 12.57 -12.78 -1.35
C GLY A 101 11.90 -12.96 0.01
N ILE A 102 12.44 -12.41 1.11
CA ILE A 102 11.74 -12.34 2.41
C ILE A 102 11.58 -10.86 2.79
N PRO A 103 10.40 -10.36 3.19
CA PRO A 103 10.21 -8.96 3.58
C PRO A 103 11.11 -8.50 4.71
N ILE A 104 11.46 -7.21 4.72
CA ILE A 104 12.31 -6.64 5.79
C ILE A 104 11.63 -6.77 7.15
N LEU A 105 10.30 -6.61 7.20
CA LEU A 105 9.52 -6.79 8.43
C LEU A 105 9.65 -8.19 9.02
N HIS A 106 9.78 -9.24 8.20
CA HIS A 106 10.03 -10.60 8.71
C HIS A 106 11.40 -10.70 9.39
N HIS A 107 12.44 -10.09 8.81
CA HIS A 107 13.76 -10.06 9.43
C HIS A 107 13.77 -9.27 10.75
N MET A 108 13.04 -8.15 10.81
CA MET A 108 12.87 -7.39 12.05
C MET A 108 12.15 -8.21 13.13
N LEU A 109 11.10 -8.95 12.76
CA LEU A 109 10.41 -9.84 13.70
C LEU A 109 11.34 -10.91 14.25
N LEU A 110 12.13 -11.58 13.39
CA LEU A 110 13.11 -12.58 13.80
C LEU A 110 14.15 -11.99 14.76
N LEU A 111 14.65 -10.79 14.48
CA LEU A 111 15.58 -10.09 15.35
C LEU A 111 14.96 -9.81 16.73
N CYS A 112 13.72 -9.32 16.76
CA CYS A 112 12.98 -9.07 18.00
C CYS A 112 12.71 -10.36 18.79
N GLN A 113 12.47 -11.49 18.11
CA GLN A 113 12.30 -12.79 18.75
C GLN A 113 13.61 -13.32 19.34
N GLN A 114 14.72 -13.12 18.64
CA GLN A 114 16.02 -13.61 19.07
C GLN A 114 16.62 -12.78 20.22
N TYR A 115 16.47 -11.46 20.21
CA TYR A 115 17.15 -10.56 21.15
C TYR A 115 16.21 -9.72 22.02
N GLY A 116 14.96 -9.55 21.62
CA GLY A 116 13.99 -8.66 22.27
C GLY A 116 13.04 -9.34 23.26
N GLY A 117 13.11 -10.66 23.42
CA GLY A 117 12.17 -11.41 24.27
C GLY A 117 10.72 -11.39 23.76
N VAL A 118 10.51 -11.01 22.50
CA VAL A 118 9.20 -11.01 21.85
C VAL A 118 8.90 -12.44 21.41
N GLN A 119 7.90 -13.10 21.97
CA GLN A 119 7.38 -14.36 21.42
C GLN A 119 6.12 -14.09 20.62
N ALA A 120 6.00 -14.76 19.47
CA ALA A 120 4.74 -14.73 18.73
C ALA A 120 3.70 -15.52 19.51
N VAL A 121 2.67 -14.84 20.02
CA VAL A 121 1.47 -15.49 20.55
C VAL A 121 0.56 -15.76 19.35
N ILE A 122 0.94 -16.75 18.54
CA ILE A 122 0.04 -17.28 17.52
C ILE A 122 -0.83 -18.27 18.27
N VAL A 123 -2.06 -17.87 18.58
CA VAL A 123 -3.08 -18.83 19.01
C VAL A 123 -3.43 -19.59 17.75
N GLU A 124 -2.89 -20.80 17.61
CA GLU A 124 -3.47 -21.76 16.68
C GLU A 124 -4.87 -22.03 17.26
N ASP A 125 -5.91 -21.56 16.56
CA ASP A 125 -7.25 -22.02 16.85
C ASP A 125 -7.22 -23.53 16.56
N ASP A 126 -7.15 -24.34 17.61
CA ASP A 126 -7.32 -25.78 17.54
C ASP A 126 -8.67 -26.01 16.84
N GLU A 127 -8.65 -26.41 15.57
CA GLU A 127 -9.83 -26.84 14.84
C GLU A 127 -10.38 -28.10 15.53
N GLU A 128 -11.35 -27.93 16.43
CA GLU A 128 -12.26 -29.00 16.92
C GLU A 128 -13.34 -29.37 15.88
#